data_AF-A0A519RN75-F1
#
_entry.id   AF-A0A519RN75-F1
#
_cell.length_a   1.000
_cell.length_b   1.000
_cell.length_c   1.000
_cell.angle_alpha   90.00
_cell.angle_beta   90.00
_cell.angle_gamma   90.00
#
_symmetry.space_group_name_H-M   'P 1'
#
loop_
_entity.id
_entity.type
_entity.pdbx_description
1 polymer ?
#
loop_
_entity_poly.entity_id
_entity_poly.type
_entity_poly.pdbx_seq_one_letter_code
_entity_poly.pdbx_strand_id
1 'polypeptide(L)'
;ALAFGLIGVAMQGGSARRLALLFTGLGTVLIGLYTQFLWLSLLGTFIALAPFTAHRSWTHTIWAAALWTYMGYLANQSLGWHGVAHFAGAGYASHILADTLTKSGVRWLLPLTDYSFKIPLLSTGTKSGNVIEAAICLGYGLLVLGLVIGHLGF
;
A
#
# COMPACT_ATOMS: atom_id res chain seq x y z
N ALA A 1 2.84 -25.63 10.32
CA ALA A 1 2.06 -25.68 9.06
C ALA A 1 0.56 -25.63 9.30
N LEU A 2 -0.03 -26.56 10.07
CA LEU A 2 -1.47 -26.63 10.31
C LEU A 2 -2.07 -25.35 10.95
N ALA A 3 -1.43 -24.80 11.98
CA ALA A 3 -1.87 -23.57 12.64
C ALA A 3 -1.88 -22.36 11.71
N PHE A 4 -0.84 -22.19 10.87
CA PHE A 4 -0.80 -21.15 9.84
C PHE A 4 -1.87 -21.35 8.76
N GLY A 5 -2.18 -22.61 8.41
CA GLY A 5 -3.28 -22.94 7.50
C GLY A 5 -4.64 -22.55 8.07
N LEU A 6 -4.91 -22.85 9.33
CA LEU A 6 -6.16 -22.49 10.02
C LEU A 6 -6.31 -20.98 10.21
N ILE A 7 -5.21 -20.27 10.50
CA ILE A 7 -5.20 -18.79 10.53
C ILE A 7 -5.51 -18.23 9.14
N GLY A 8 -4.90 -18.79 8.09
CA GLY A 8 -5.17 -18.39 6.71
C GLY A 8 -6.64 -18.60 6.29
N VAL A 9 -7.25 -19.71 6.71
CA VAL A 9 -8.68 -19.99 6.49
C VAL A 9 -9.56 -19.02 7.28
N ALA A 10 -9.23 -18.76 8.55
CA ALA A 10 -9.96 -17.79 9.36
C ALA A 10 -9.88 -16.36 8.79
N MET A 11 -8.74 -15.97 8.21
CA MET A 11 -8.53 -14.67 7.56
C MET A 11 -9.31 -14.49 6.24
N GLN A 12 -9.95 -15.54 5.71
CA GLN A 12 -10.86 -15.40 4.57
C GLN A 12 -12.15 -14.67 4.95
N GLY A 13 -12.50 -14.63 6.23
CA GLY A 13 -13.62 -13.84 6.74
C GLY A 13 -13.31 -12.34 6.76
N GLY A 14 -14.19 -11.51 6.19
CA GLY A 14 -14.02 -10.05 6.17
C GLY A 14 -13.90 -9.42 7.56
N SER A 15 -14.62 -9.95 8.56
CA SER A 15 -14.53 -9.50 9.96
C SER A 15 -13.21 -9.89 10.63
N ALA A 16 -12.76 -11.13 10.44
CA ALA A 16 -11.50 -11.63 10.98
C ALA A 16 -10.30 -10.83 10.42
N ARG A 17 -10.30 -10.54 9.11
CA ARG A 17 -9.27 -9.69 8.49
C ARG A 17 -9.25 -8.28 9.07
N ARG A 18 -10.42 -7.66 9.25
CA ARG A 18 -10.52 -6.31 9.85
C ARG A 18 -9.97 -6.30 11.28
N LEU A 19 -10.33 -7.31 12.09
CA LEU A 19 -9.87 -7.42 13.47
C LEU A 19 -8.36 -7.66 13.56
N ALA A 20 -7.83 -8.53 12.69
CA ALA A 20 -6.38 -8.77 12.61
C ALA A 20 -5.62 -7.48 12.30
N LEU A 21 -6.05 -6.73 11.27
CA LEU A 21 -5.43 -5.46 10.91
C LEU A 21 -5.59 -4.39 11.99
N LEU A 22 -6.73 -4.35 12.68
CA LEU A 22 -6.94 -3.46 13.83
C LEU A 22 -5.91 -3.75 14.93
N PHE A 23 -5.76 -5.01 15.35
CA PHE A 23 -4.80 -5.35 16.40
C PHE A 23 -3.34 -5.17 15.96
N THR A 24 -3.01 -5.51 14.71
CA THR A 24 -1.69 -5.20 14.14
C THR A 24 -1.41 -3.70 14.21
N GLY A 25 -2.36 -2.88 13.74
CA GLY A 25 -2.22 -1.42 13.76
C GLY A 25 -2.09 -0.86 15.17
N LEU A 26 -2.92 -1.29 16.11
CA LEU A 26 -2.83 -0.89 17.52
C LEU A 26 -1.50 -1.31 18.16
N GLY A 27 -1.03 -2.52 17.90
CA GLY A 27 0.29 -2.98 18.35
C GLY A 27 1.41 -2.09 17.80
N THR A 28 1.38 -1.78 16.50
CA THR A 28 2.32 -0.86 15.87
C THR A 28 2.26 0.55 16.47
N VAL A 29 1.06 1.06 16.81
CA VAL A 29 0.90 2.33 17.53
C VAL A 29 1.60 2.29 18.88
N LEU A 30 1.35 1.25 19.69
CA LEU A 30 1.96 1.11 21.02
C LEU A 30 3.49 1.02 20.94
N ILE A 31 4.02 0.32 19.95
CA ILE A 31 5.47 0.26 19.70
C ILE A 31 6.00 1.65 19.30
N GLY A 32 5.31 2.38 18.43
CA GLY A 32 5.70 3.73 18.04
C GLY A 32 5.71 4.70 19.23
N LEU A 33 4.70 4.62 20.10
CA LEU A 33 4.65 5.39 21.35
C LEU A 33 5.78 5.00 22.31
N TYR A 34 6.03 3.70 22.51
CA TYR A 34 7.10 3.24 23.39
C TYR A 34 8.49 3.68 22.90
N THR A 35 8.73 3.59 21.59
CA THR A 35 9.99 3.98 20.94
C THR A 35 10.11 5.47 20.65
N GLN A 36 9.05 6.25 20.90
CA GLN A 36 8.95 7.67 20.54
C GLN A 36 9.11 7.94 19.02
N PHE A 37 8.78 6.95 18.19
CA PHE A 37 8.79 7.06 16.74
C PHE A 37 7.40 7.40 16.20
N LEU A 38 7.19 8.70 15.96
CA LEU A 38 5.91 9.22 15.43
C LEU A 38 5.51 8.53 14.12
N TRP A 39 6.44 8.28 13.21
CA TRP A 39 6.15 7.63 11.92
C TRP A 39 5.54 6.24 12.10
N LEU A 40 6.01 5.50 13.11
CA LEU A 40 5.55 4.15 13.39
C LEU A 40 4.16 4.19 14.01
N SER A 41 3.89 5.16 14.90
CA SER A 41 2.55 5.40 15.42
C SER A 41 1.56 5.76 14.31
N LEU A 42 1.92 6.68 13.40
CA LEU A 42 1.07 7.05 12.27
C LEU A 42 0.80 5.87 11.33
N LEU A 43 1.81 5.04 11.06
CA LEU A 43 1.66 3.83 10.25
C LEU A 43 0.69 2.84 10.91
N GLY A 44 0.84 2.62 12.21
CA GLY A 44 -0.06 1.77 12.98
C GLY A 44 -1.50 2.27 12.95
N THR A 45 -1.71 3.58 13.12
CA THR A 45 -3.04 4.20 13.00
C THR A 45 -3.62 4.01 11.60
N PHE A 46 -2.81 4.20 10.56
CA PHE A 46 -3.25 3.98 9.18
C PHE A 46 -3.70 2.53 8.94
N ILE A 47 -2.90 1.55 9.40
CA ILE A 47 -3.22 0.11 9.28
C ILE A 47 -4.49 -0.24 10.06
N ALA A 48 -4.67 0.34 11.25
CA ALA A 48 -5.85 0.09 12.09
C ALA A 48 -7.15 0.61 11.45
N LEU A 49 -7.10 1.78 10.80
CA LEU A 49 -8.30 2.46 10.28
C LEU A 49 -8.66 2.08 8.84
N ALA A 50 -7.67 1.83 7.99
CA ALA A 50 -7.88 1.53 6.58
C ALA A 50 -8.96 0.45 6.29
N PRO A 51 -9.05 -0.68 7.04
CA PRO A 51 -10.03 -1.75 6.80
C PRO A 51 -11.50 -1.35 7.02
N PHE A 52 -11.73 -0.25 7.74
CA PHE A 52 -13.05 0.29 8.05
C PHE A 52 -13.49 1.37 7.07
N THR A 53 -12.63 1.75 6.13
CA THR A 53 -12.98 2.65 5.02
C THR A 53 -13.46 1.85 3.82
N ALA A 54 -14.33 2.44 3.00
CA ALA A 54 -14.66 1.84 1.71
C ALA A 54 -13.40 1.73 0.85
N HIS A 55 -13.22 0.61 0.17
CA HIS A 55 -12.07 0.42 -0.71
C HIS A 55 -12.04 1.51 -1.78
N ARG A 56 -10.85 2.08 -2.06
CA ARG A 56 -10.64 3.20 -3.02
C ARG A 56 -11.32 4.53 -2.68
N SER A 57 -11.68 4.73 -1.41
CA SER A 57 -12.17 6.02 -0.88
C SER A 57 -11.02 6.81 -0.22
N TRP A 58 -11.09 7.02 1.09
CA TRP A 58 -10.18 7.84 1.89
C TRP A 58 -8.70 7.49 1.75
N THR A 59 -8.38 6.20 1.58
CA THR A 59 -7.01 5.73 1.42
C THR A 59 -6.44 5.98 0.02
N HIS A 60 -7.25 6.27 -0.99
CA HIS A 60 -6.80 6.46 -2.37
C HIS A 60 -6.95 7.92 -2.81
N THR A 61 -6.51 8.82 -1.94
CA THR A 61 -6.54 10.27 -2.12
C THR A 61 -5.13 10.84 -2.22
N ILE A 62 -5.01 12.06 -2.77
CA ILE A 62 -3.76 12.81 -2.74
C ILE A 62 -3.28 13.05 -1.30
N TRP A 63 -4.21 13.19 -0.36
CA TRP A 63 -3.92 13.35 1.07
C TRP A 63 -3.31 12.09 1.68
N ALA A 64 -3.82 10.92 1.31
CA ALA A 64 -3.25 9.65 1.74
C ALA A 64 -1.83 9.47 1.18
N ALA A 65 -1.59 9.85 -0.08
CA ALA A 65 -0.23 9.83 -0.66
C ALA A 65 0.72 10.80 0.04
N ALA A 66 0.26 12.01 0.37
CA ALA A 66 1.03 12.97 1.14
C ALA A 66 1.34 12.45 2.55
N LEU A 67 0.36 11.83 3.23
CA LEU A 67 0.55 11.21 4.54
C LEU A 67 1.59 10.07 4.48
N TRP A 68 1.53 9.21 3.46
CA TRP A 68 2.53 8.15 3.25
C TRP A 68 3.92 8.70 3.01
N THR A 69 4.04 9.75 2.20
CA THR A 69 5.32 10.43 1.96
C THR A 69 5.85 11.05 3.25
N TYR A 70 4.98 11.67 4.06
CA TYR A 70 5.35 12.27 5.34
C TYR A 70 5.79 11.22 6.38
N MET A 71 5.08 10.08 6.48
CA MET A 71 5.52 8.95 7.30
C MET A 71 6.91 8.45 6.86
N GLY A 72 7.13 8.35 5.55
CA GLY A 72 8.44 8.00 4.99
C GLY A 72 9.52 9.03 5.31
N TYR A 73 9.20 10.34 5.29
CA TYR A 73 10.13 11.41 5.69
C TYR A 73 10.51 11.29 7.16
N LEU A 74 9.55 11.10 8.06
CA LEU A 74 9.84 10.91 9.48
C LEU A 74 10.67 9.64 9.73
N ALA A 75 10.36 8.53 9.03
CA ALA A 75 11.16 7.31 9.10
C ALA A 75 12.59 7.53 8.59
N ASN A 76 12.77 8.28 7.50
CA ASN A 76 14.07 8.68 6.96
C ASN A 76 14.93 9.39 8.03
N GLN A 77 14.33 10.30 8.80
CA GLN A 77 15.01 11.02 9.89
C GLN A 77 15.34 10.09 11.07
N SER A 78 14.39 9.25 11.50
CA SER A 78 14.59 8.38 12.67
C SER A 78 15.56 7.22 12.41
N LEU A 79 15.59 6.68 11.19
CA LEU A 79 16.42 5.52 10.83
C LEU A 79 17.79 5.91 10.24
N GLY A 80 17.98 7.18 9.86
CA GLY A 80 19.19 7.64 9.17
C GLY A 80 19.35 7.09 7.76
N TRP A 81 18.30 6.50 7.18
CA TRP A 81 18.30 5.97 5.82
C TRP A 81 17.94 7.07 4.85
N HIS A 82 18.61 7.14 3.71
CA HIS A 82 18.29 8.13 2.68
C HIS A 82 17.32 7.57 1.64
N GLY A 83 16.31 8.36 1.27
CA GLY A 83 15.37 8.05 0.19
C GLY A 83 14.09 7.32 0.61
N VAL A 84 13.91 6.97 1.89
CA VAL A 84 12.71 6.27 2.39
C VAL A 84 11.44 7.04 2.03
N ALA A 85 11.46 8.36 2.15
CA ALA A 85 10.34 9.23 1.79
C ALA A 85 9.97 9.12 0.30
N HIS A 86 10.97 9.10 -0.59
CA HIS A 86 10.75 9.00 -2.03
C HIS A 86 10.16 7.64 -2.40
N PHE A 87 10.71 6.55 -1.84
CA PHE A 87 10.19 5.20 -2.12
C PHE A 87 8.79 4.99 -1.55
N ALA A 88 8.52 5.46 -0.32
CA ALA A 88 7.19 5.38 0.28
C ALA A 88 6.16 6.19 -0.52
N GLY A 89 6.49 7.45 -0.84
CA GLY A 89 5.62 8.33 -1.61
C GLY A 89 5.38 7.85 -3.04
N ALA A 90 6.45 7.52 -3.78
CA ALA A 90 6.35 7.04 -5.16
C ALA A 90 5.68 5.67 -5.25
N GLY A 91 5.95 4.78 -4.29
CA GLY A 91 5.26 3.48 -4.20
C GLY A 91 3.76 3.67 -3.99
N TYR A 92 3.37 4.53 -3.05
CA TYR A 92 1.95 4.79 -2.79
C TYR A 92 1.26 5.52 -3.94
N ALA A 93 1.92 6.53 -4.53
CA ALA A 93 1.39 7.26 -5.68
C ALA A 93 1.23 6.36 -6.90
N SER A 94 2.21 5.49 -7.20
CA SER A 94 2.12 4.55 -8.31
C SER A 94 0.99 3.53 -8.11
N HIS A 95 0.71 3.12 -6.87
CA HIS A 95 -0.45 2.29 -6.54
C HIS A 95 -1.78 3.00 -6.86
N ILE A 96 -1.97 4.25 -6.43
CA ILE A 96 -3.20 5.02 -6.74
C ILE A 96 -3.32 5.29 -8.25
N LEU A 97 -2.20 5.57 -8.93
CA LEU A 97 -2.17 5.72 -10.39
C LEU A 97 -2.59 4.42 -11.09
N ALA A 98 -2.08 3.27 -10.66
CA ALA A 98 -2.48 1.97 -11.20
C ALA A 98 -3.99 1.75 -11.05
N ASP A 99 -4.56 2.08 -9.89
CA ASP A 99 -6.01 1.99 -9.68
C ASP A 99 -6.82 3.00 -10.53
N THR A 100 -6.25 4.16 -10.83
CA THR A 100 -6.82 5.14 -11.78
C THR A 100 -6.92 4.55 -13.20
N LEU A 101 -6.02 3.63 -13.58
CA LEU A 101 -6.03 2.97 -14.89
C LEU A 101 -7.09 1.85 -15.01
N THR A 102 -7.84 1.57 -13.94
CA THR A 102 -8.90 0.56 -13.95
C THR A 102 -10.26 1.17 -14.29
N LYS A 103 -11.23 0.32 -14.65
CA LYS A 103 -12.62 0.74 -14.91
C LYS A 103 -13.31 1.43 -13.72
N SER A 104 -12.88 1.12 -12.50
CA SER A 104 -13.47 1.70 -11.28
C SER A 104 -12.91 3.09 -10.96
N GLY A 105 -11.63 3.33 -11.25
CA GLY A 105 -10.92 4.56 -10.89
C GLY A 105 -10.73 4.76 -9.39
N VAL A 106 -10.37 5.98 -9.03
CA VAL A 106 -10.16 6.44 -7.65
C VAL A 106 -10.65 7.88 -7.45
N ARG A 107 -11.04 8.20 -6.22
CA ARG A 107 -11.49 9.55 -5.82
C ARG A 107 -10.33 10.37 -5.25
N TRP A 108 -9.44 10.87 -6.13
CA TRP A 108 -8.22 11.59 -5.72
C TRP A 108 -8.43 12.71 -4.69
N LEU A 109 -9.55 13.43 -4.81
CA LEU A 109 -9.79 14.69 -4.10
C LEU A 109 -10.84 14.58 -2.99
N LEU A 110 -11.23 13.38 -2.56
CA LEU A 110 -12.12 13.20 -1.41
C LEU A 110 -11.51 13.90 -0.17
N PRO A 111 -12.29 14.65 0.64
CA PRO A 111 -13.73 14.89 0.58
C PRO A 111 -14.17 16.12 -0.22
N LEU A 112 -13.26 16.83 -0.90
CA LEU A 112 -13.59 18.03 -1.68
C LEU A 112 -14.51 17.71 -2.87
N THR A 113 -14.32 16.55 -3.48
CA THR A 113 -15.21 16.03 -4.51
C THR A 113 -15.23 14.51 -4.50
N ASP A 114 -16.41 13.95 -4.82
CA ASP A 114 -16.62 12.52 -4.99
C ASP A 114 -16.34 12.01 -6.41
N TYR A 115 -15.84 12.88 -7.30
CA TYR A 115 -15.52 12.51 -8.66
C TYR A 115 -14.46 11.42 -8.72
N SER A 116 -14.76 10.32 -9.42
CA SER A 116 -13.84 9.21 -9.67
C SER A 116 -13.08 9.43 -10.96
N PHE A 117 -11.79 9.70 -10.85
CA PHE A 117 -10.90 9.78 -12.00
C PHE A 117 -10.56 8.37 -12.47
N LYS A 118 -10.74 8.11 -13.76
CA LYS A 118 -10.50 6.80 -14.36
C LYS A 118 -10.05 6.91 -15.81
N ILE A 119 -9.12 6.06 -16.19
CA ILE A 119 -8.67 5.86 -17.56
C ILE A 119 -8.69 4.35 -17.80
N PRO A 120 -9.75 3.77 -18.37
CA PRO A 120 -9.99 2.32 -18.34
C PRO A 120 -9.09 1.53 -19.32
N LEU A 121 -7.77 1.53 -19.07
CA LEU A 121 -6.78 0.78 -19.85
C LEU A 121 -6.65 -0.66 -19.35
N LEU A 122 -6.84 -0.89 -18.05
CA LEU A 122 -6.68 -2.19 -17.41
C LEU A 122 -8.04 -2.77 -16.99
N SER A 123 -8.24 -4.06 -17.30
CA SER A 123 -9.44 -4.81 -16.94
C SER A 123 -9.10 -5.98 -16.03
N THR A 124 -9.13 -5.72 -14.72
CA THR A 124 -8.90 -6.74 -13.68
C THR A 124 -9.95 -7.85 -13.75
N GLY A 125 -9.53 -9.12 -13.67
CA GLY A 125 -10.42 -10.29 -13.63
C GLY A 125 -10.87 -10.82 -15.00
N THR A 126 -10.28 -10.33 -16.09
CA THR A 126 -10.47 -10.89 -17.44
C THR A 126 -9.24 -11.68 -17.86
N LYS A 127 -9.40 -12.72 -18.70
CA LYS A 127 -8.25 -13.53 -19.17
C LYS A 127 -7.16 -12.68 -19.82
N SER A 128 -7.54 -11.72 -20.68
CA SER A 128 -6.61 -10.79 -21.32
C SER A 128 -5.97 -9.83 -20.31
N GLY A 129 -6.74 -9.30 -19.36
CA GLY A 129 -6.22 -8.46 -18.27
C GLY A 129 -5.19 -9.18 -17.41
N ASN A 130 -5.46 -10.44 -17.03
CA ASN A 130 -4.52 -11.24 -16.25
C ASN A 130 -3.20 -11.50 -16.99
N VAL A 131 -3.24 -11.67 -18.32
CA VAL A 131 -2.02 -11.80 -19.15
C VAL A 131 -1.22 -10.50 -19.15
N ILE A 132 -1.90 -9.36 -19.30
CA ILE A 132 -1.25 -8.04 -19.24
C ILE A 132 -0.63 -7.79 -17.85
N GLU A 133 -1.37 -8.08 -16.77
CA GLU A 133 -0.87 -7.98 -15.39
C GLU A 133 0.36 -8.87 -15.18
N ALA A 134 0.32 -10.12 -15.63
CA ALA A 134 1.46 -11.03 -15.55
C ALA A 134 2.66 -10.52 -16.34
N ALA A 135 2.45 -9.99 -17.55
CA ALA A 135 3.52 -9.42 -18.37
C ALA A 135 4.17 -8.20 -17.71
N ILE A 136 3.37 -7.29 -17.13
CA ILE A 136 3.88 -6.12 -16.39
C ILE A 136 4.69 -6.57 -15.16
N CYS A 137 4.14 -7.48 -14.36
CA CYS A 137 4.81 -7.99 -13.16
C CYS A 137 6.11 -8.72 -13.48
N LEU A 138 6.11 -9.59 -14.50
CA LEU A 138 7.31 -10.30 -14.96
C LEU A 138 8.35 -9.33 -15.51
N GLY A 139 7.95 -8.40 -16.37
CA GLY A 139 8.85 -7.39 -16.94
C GLY A 139 9.50 -6.53 -15.86
N TYR A 140 8.71 -6.04 -14.90
CA TYR A 140 9.23 -5.27 -13.76
C TYR A 140 10.15 -6.11 -12.88
N GLY A 141 9.78 -7.36 -12.58
CA GLY A 141 10.60 -8.28 -11.79
C GLY A 141 11.96 -8.55 -12.45
N LEU A 142 11.97 -8.79 -13.76
CA LEU A 142 13.21 -8.98 -14.55
C LEU A 142 14.06 -7.72 -14.60
N LEU A 143 13.45 -6.54 -14.74
CA LEU A 143 14.16 -5.26 -14.71
C LEU A 143 14.86 -5.05 -13.36
N VAL A 144 14.13 -5.22 -12.25
CA VAL A 144 14.70 -5.08 -10.91
C VAL A 144 15.81 -6.11 -10.68
N LEU A 145 15.59 -7.37 -11.07
CA LEU A 145 16.61 -8.41 -10.98
C LEU A 145 17.88 -8.04 -11.75
N GLY A 146 17.73 -7.56 -13.00
CA GLY A 146 18.85 -7.12 -13.83
C GLY A 146 19.63 -5.95 -13.22
N LEU A 147 18.92 -4.95 -12.68
CA LEU A 147 19.55 -3.82 -11.98
C LEU A 147 20.31 -4.26 -10.73
N VAL A 148 19.74 -5.18 -9.95
CA VAL A 148 20.38 -5.73 -8.75
C VAL A 148 21.63 -6.52 -9.13
N ILE A 149 21.55 -7.41 -10.12
CA ILE A 149 22.71 -8.18 -10.60
C ILE A 149 23.80 -7.22 -11.12
N GLY A 150 23.44 -6.22 -11.91
CA GLY A 150 24.37 -5.23 -12.45
C GLY A 150 25.03 -4.37 -11.37
N HIS A 151 24.33 -4.08 -10.27
CA HIS A 151 24.92 -3.36 -9.13
C HIS A 151 25.82 -4.25 -8.26
N LEU A 152 25.53 -5.55 -8.18
CA LEU A 152 26.32 -6.53 -7.42
C LEU A 152 27.63 -6.95 -8.10
N GLY A 153 27.88 -6.52 -9.35
CA GLY A 153 29.18 -6.61 -10.00
C GLY A 153 29.73 -8.03 -10.18
N PHE A 154 29.05 -8.83 -11.01
CA PHE A 154 29.68 -9.99 -11.66
C PHE A 154 30.31 -9.58 -12.99
#